data_AF-A0A0M2LNX4-F1
#
_entry.id   AF-A0A0M2LNX4-F1
#
_cell.length_a   1.000
_cell.length_b   1.000
_cell.length_c   1.000
_cell.angle_alpha   90.00
_cell.angle_beta   90.00
_cell.angle_gamma   90.00
#
_symmetry.space_group_name_H-M   'P 1'
#
loop_
_entity.id
_entity.type
_entity.pdbx_description
1 polymer ?
#
loop_
_entity_poly.entity_id
_entity_poly.type
_entity_poly.pdbx_seq_one_letter_code
_entity_poly.pdbx_strand_id
1 'polypeptide(L)'
;MGAATAIGAIATGLASAIHFGLFDRFFAPKDGHRAPDLEGDHHPGPNERAPDHFRPDPTAPVPASEREALRPATGPAPGFAANRGDVRSES
;
A
#
# COMPACT_ATOMS: atom_id res chain seq x y z
N MET A 1 29.76 -12.00 -48.20
CA MET A 1 28.49 -11.78 -47.47
C MET A 1 28.83 -11.49 -46.01
N GLY A 2 28.84 -10.23 -45.55
CA GLY A 2 29.29 -9.97 -44.17
C GLY A 2 29.12 -8.55 -43.63
N ALA A 3 29.05 -7.53 -44.49
CA ALA A 3 28.80 -6.17 -44.04
C ALA A 3 27.29 -5.86 -43.86
N ALA A 4 26.43 -6.41 -44.73
CA ALA A 4 24.99 -6.14 -44.70
C ALA A 4 24.25 -6.80 -43.52
N THR A 5 24.76 -7.92 -43.01
CA THR A 5 24.16 -8.64 -41.86
C THR A 5 24.48 -8.00 -40.52
N ALA A 6 25.66 -7.38 -40.39
CA ALA A 6 26.09 -6.74 -39.14
C ALA A 6 25.31 -5.44 -38.84
N ILE A 7 25.01 -4.64 -39.87
CA ILE A 7 24.24 -3.39 -39.71
C ILE A 7 22.78 -3.71 -39.36
N GLY A 8 22.20 -4.73 -39.98
CA GLY A 8 20.84 -5.19 -39.67
C GLY A 8 20.69 -5.60 -38.21
N ALA A 9 21.61 -6.42 -37.69
CA ALA A 9 21.55 -6.90 -36.30
C ALA A 9 21.70 -5.78 -35.25
N ILE A 10 22.53 -4.77 -35.51
CA ILE A 10 22.70 -3.61 -34.61
C ILE A 10 21.43 -2.76 -34.57
N ALA A 11 20.80 -2.53 -35.73
CA ALA A 11 19.57 -1.73 -35.81
C ALA A 11 18.41 -2.41 -35.07
N THR A 12 18.21 -3.72 -35.23
CA THR A 12 17.13 -4.44 -34.51
C THR A 12 17.40 -4.55 -33.02
N GLY A 13 18.65 -4.75 -32.61
CA GLY A 13 19.03 -4.82 -31.19
C GLY A 13 18.83 -3.50 -30.44
N LEU A 14 19.16 -2.37 -31.09
CA LEU A 14 18.90 -1.05 -30.50
C LEU A 14 17.40 -0.73 -30.47
N ALA A 15 16.68 -1.05 -31.54
CA ALA A 15 15.23 -0.84 -31.60
C ALA A 15 14.49 -1.68 -30.56
N SER A 16 14.89 -2.93 -30.33
CA SER A 16 14.28 -3.77 -29.29
C SER A 16 14.61 -3.27 -27.89
N ALA A 17 15.85 -2.84 -27.62
CA ALA A 17 16.20 -2.30 -26.30
C ALA A 17 15.42 -1.01 -25.97
N ILE A 18 15.20 -0.13 -26.95
CA ILE A 18 14.34 1.05 -26.79
C ILE A 18 12.88 0.61 -26.58
N HIS A 19 12.38 -0.34 -27.38
CA HIS A 19 11.00 -0.83 -27.27
C HIS A 19 10.71 -1.53 -25.93
N PHE A 20 11.68 -2.24 -25.37
CA PHE A 20 11.59 -2.93 -24.08
C PHE A 20 12.05 -2.07 -22.88
N GLY A 21 12.11 -0.75 -23.05
CA GLY A 21 12.21 0.16 -21.90
C GLY A 21 13.60 0.28 -21.29
N LEU A 22 14.68 0.15 -22.07
CA LEU A 22 16.06 0.37 -21.60
C LEU A 22 16.21 1.72 -20.87
N PHE A 23 15.43 2.73 -21.26
CA PHE A 23 15.45 4.06 -20.67
C PHE A 23 14.41 4.28 -19.57
N ASP A 24 13.45 3.37 -19.40
CA ASP A 24 12.36 3.50 -18.42
C ASP A 24 12.90 3.50 -16.99
N ARG A 25 14.03 2.81 -16.73
CA ARG A 25 14.75 2.86 -15.44
C ARG A 25 15.27 4.26 -15.11
N PHE A 26 15.66 5.04 -16.11
CA PHE A 26 16.27 6.37 -15.94
C PHE A 26 15.23 7.50 -15.95
N PHE A 27 14.12 7.28 -16.66
CA PHE A 27 13.02 8.24 -16.79
C PHE A 27 11.72 7.75 -16.18
N ALA A 28 11.79 6.78 -15.26
CA ALA A 28 10.64 6.27 -14.54
C ALA A 28 9.84 7.46 -13.99
N PRO A 29 8.56 7.61 -14.36
CA PRO A 29 7.69 8.58 -13.71
C PRO A 29 7.78 8.36 -12.20
N LYS A 30 8.03 9.43 -11.46
CA LYS A 30 7.85 9.39 -10.01
C LYS A 30 6.34 9.40 -9.79
N ASP A 31 5.76 8.20 -9.74
CA ASP A 31 4.38 8.04 -9.36
C ASP A 31 4.20 8.50 -7.90
N GLY A 32 3.13 9.25 -7.65
CA GLY A 32 2.79 9.82 -6.35
C GLY A 32 2.96 11.34 -6.26
N HIS A 33 2.14 11.94 -5.41
CA HIS A 33 2.27 13.35 -5.05
C HIS A 33 3.20 13.49 -3.84
N ARG A 34 3.92 14.60 -3.75
CA ARG A 34 4.57 14.95 -2.48
C ARG A 34 3.51 15.07 -1.39
N ALA A 35 3.74 14.43 -0.26
CA ALA A 35 2.95 14.55 0.96
C ALA A 35 3.77 15.35 1.99
N PRO A 36 3.92 16.68 1.80
CA PRO A 36 4.80 17.50 2.62
C PRO A 36 4.43 17.49 4.11
N ASP A 37 3.16 17.18 4.43
CA ASP A 37 2.63 16.96 5.77
C ASP A 37 3.17 15.68 6.44
N LEU A 38 3.58 14.69 5.65
CA LEU A 38 4.13 13.41 6.11
C LEU A 38 5.66 13.32 5.95
N GLU A 39 6.30 14.32 5.33
CA GLU A 39 7.76 14.35 5.12
C GLU A 39 8.55 14.67 6.41
N GLY A 40 7.88 15.08 7.50
CA GLY A 40 8.51 15.40 8.79
C GLY A 40 8.65 14.19 9.73
N ASP A 41 9.64 14.24 10.62
CA ASP A 41 9.88 13.20 11.64
C ASP A 41 8.89 13.24 12.83
N HIS A 42 7.94 14.17 12.83
CA HIS A 42 6.97 14.35 13.90
C HIS A 42 5.63 13.72 13.54
N HIS A 43 5.14 12.86 14.42
CA HIS A 43 3.79 12.32 14.38
C HIS A 43 3.15 12.46 15.76
N PRO A 44 1.81 12.58 15.86
CA PRO A 44 1.12 12.68 17.13
C PRO A 44 1.45 11.47 18.02
N GLY A 45 2.02 11.72 19.20
CA GLY A 45 2.28 10.72 20.23
C GLY A 45 1.00 10.33 20.98
N PRO A 46 1.05 9.30 21.86
CA PRO A 46 -0.11 8.82 22.63
C PRO A 46 -0.78 9.89 23.51
N ASN A 47 -0.03 10.93 23.86
CA ASN A 47 -0.49 12.05 24.69
C ASN A 47 -0.89 13.29 23.86
N GLU A 48 -0.65 13.27 22.56
CA GLU A 48 -0.93 14.38 21.65
C GLU A 48 -2.30 14.17 21.01
N ARG A 49 -3.34 14.45 21.79
CA ARG A 49 -4.72 14.44 21.28
C ARG A 49 -4.91 15.51 20.21
N ALA A 50 -5.79 15.24 19.25
CA ALA A 50 -6.23 16.20 18.24
C ALA A 50 -6.64 17.56 18.85
N PRO A 51 -6.60 18.68 18.12
CA PRO A 51 -7.14 19.95 18.59
C PRO A 51 -8.57 19.82 19.11
N ASP A 52 -8.96 20.61 20.11
CA ASP A 52 -10.24 20.44 20.82
C ASP A 52 -11.46 20.37 19.90
N HIS A 53 -11.50 21.17 18.83
CA HIS A 53 -12.63 21.18 17.90
C HIS A 53 -12.75 19.92 17.01
N PHE A 54 -11.67 19.15 16.89
CA PHE A 54 -11.64 17.87 16.16
C PHE A 54 -11.73 16.67 17.10
N ARG A 55 -11.82 16.90 18.42
CA ARG A 55 -12.03 15.81 19.38
C ARG A 55 -13.48 15.37 19.30
N PRO A 56 -13.75 14.06 19.16
CA PRO A 56 -15.08 13.53 19.44
C PRO A 56 -15.49 13.94 20.86
N ASP A 57 -16.73 14.39 21.04
CA ASP A 57 -17.28 14.69 22.36
C ASP A 57 -17.37 13.39 23.18
N PRO A 58 -16.59 13.23 24.27
CA PRO A 58 -16.61 12.01 25.07
C PRO A 58 -17.89 11.84 25.87
N THR A 59 -18.73 12.88 25.96
CA THR A 59 -20.00 12.88 26.69
C THR A 59 -21.21 12.72 25.79
N ALA A 60 -21.01 12.64 24.46
CA ALA A 60 -22.09 12.47 23.52
C ALA A 60 -22.88 11.18 23.83
N PRO A 61 -24.22 11.27 23.99
CA PRO A 61 -25.02 10.11 24.32
C PRO A 61 -25.12 9.17 23.12
N VAL A 62 -24.93 7.87 23.38
CA VAL A 62 -25.19 6.82 22.38
C VAL A 62 -26.70 6.60 22.22
N PRO A 63 -27.27 6.73 21.01
CA PRO A 63 -28.70 6.54 20.80
C PRO A 63 -29.11 5.08 21.05
N ALA A 64 -30.36 4.88 21.49
CA ALA A 64 -30.85 3.56 21.89
C ALA A 64 -30.76 2.51 20.76
N SER A 65 -30.97 2.92 19.51
CA SER A 65 -30.88 2.06 18.32
C SER A 65 -29.47 1.53 18.05
N GLU A 66 -28.42 2.23 18.48
CA GLU A 66 -27.03 1.85 18.22
C GLU A 66 -26.37 1.10 19.39
N ARG A 67 -27.03 1.09 20.55
CA ARG A 67 -26.48 0.53 21.79
C ARG A 67 -26.12 -0.95 21.68
N GLU A 68 -26.97 -1.75 21.05
CA GLU A 68 -26.68 -3.18 20.85
C GLU A 68 -25.52 -3.42 19.89
N ALA A 69 -25.35 -2.58 18.87
CA ALA A 69 -24.26 -2.69 17.92
C ALA A 69 -22.89 -2.36 18.54
N LEU A 70 -22.87 -1.49 19.55
CA LEU A 70 -21.66 -1.08 20.28
C LEU A 70 -21.37 -1.95 21.52
N ARG A 71 -22.15 -3.00 21.75
CA ARG A 71 -21.93 -3.90 22.88
C ARG A 71 -20.55 -4.56 22.76
N PRO A 72 -19.72 -4.56 23.84
CA PRO A 72 -18.42 -5.22 23.81
C PRO A 72 -18.54 -6.66 23.30
N ALA A 73 -17.65 -7.06 22.39
CA ALA A 73 -17.59 -8.41 21.86
C ALA A 73 -16.99 -9.37 22.91
N THR A 74 -17.76 -9.70 23.95
CA THR A 74 -17.36 -10.57 25.06
C THR A 74 -17.50 -12.07 24.74
N GLY A 75 -17.73 -12.42 23.47
CA GLY A 75 -17.72 -13.81 23.03
C GLY A 75 -16.31 -14.40 23.04
N PRO A 76 -16.19 -15.73 22.90
CA PRO A 76 -14.89 -16.37 22.69
C PRO A 76 -14.17 -15.72 21.51
N ALA A 77 -12.91 -15.32 21.69
CA ALA A 77 -12.12 -14.76 20.60
C ALA A 77 -12.07 -15.76 19.44
N PRO A 78 -12.30 -15.33 18.18
CA PRO A 78 -12.07 -16.18 17.02
C PRO A 78 -10.61 -16.66 17.05
N GLY A 79 -10.40 -17.96 17.26
CA GLY A 79 -9.07 -18.54 17.30
C GLY A 79 -8.43 -18.53 15.91
N PHE A 80 -7.21 -18.01 15.78
CA PHE A 80 -6.39 -18.09 14.55
C PHE A 80 -5.94 -19.52 14.20
N ALA A 81 -6.39 -20.54 14.92
CA ALA A 81 -5.89 -21.92 14.84
C ALA A 81 -6.60 -22.79 13.80
N ALA A 82 -7.68 -22.34 13.15
CA ALA A 82 -8.54 -23.25 12.39
C ALA A 82 -8.12 -23.54 10.93
N ASN A 83 -7.22 -22.78 10.28
CA ASN A 83 -6.98 -22.97 8.83
C ASN A 83 -5.52 -22.75 8.35
N ARG A 84 -4.52 -22.63 9.23
CA ARG A 84 -3.11 -22.47 8.78
C ARG A 84 -2.47 -23.78 8.28
N GLY A 85 -3.07 -24.93 8.60
CA GLY A 85 -2.55 -26.25 8.25
C GLY A 85 -2.88 -26.74 6.84
N ASP A 86 -4.01 -26.31 6.26
CA ASP A 86 -4.56 -26.96 5.07
C ASP A 86 -3.99 -26.44 3.75
N VAL A 87 -3.42 -25.23 3.74
CA VAL A 87 -2.82 -24.62 2.52
C VAL A 87 -1.42 -25.12 2.18
N ARG A 88 -0.78 -25.95 3.02
CA ARG A 88 0.62 -26.38 2.83
C ARG A 88 0.79 -27.85 2.43
N SER A 89 -0.30 -28.61 2.32
CA SER A 89 -0.30 -30.04 1.96
C SER A 89 -0.95 -30.27 0.60
N GLU A 90 -0.45 -29.57 -0.42
CA GLU A 90 -0.59 -30.03 -1.80
C GLU A 90 0.83 -30.12 -2.35
N SER A 91 1.34 -31.35 -2.49
CA SER A 91 2.66 -31.70 -3.03
C SER A 91 2.52 -32.99 -3.84
#